data_AF-A0A9Q0ZNR7-F1
#
_entry.id   AF-A0A9Q0ZNR7-F1
#
_cell.length_a   1.000
_cell.length_b   1.000
_cell.length_c   1.000
_cell.angle_alpha   90.00
_cell.angle_beta   90.00
_cell.angle_gamma   90.00
#
_symmetry.space_group_name_H-M   'P 1'
#
loop_
_entity.id
_entity.type
_entity.pdbx_description
1 polymer ?
#
loop_
_entity_poly.entity_id
_entity_poly.type
_entity_poly.pdbx_seq_one_letter_code
_entity_poly.pdbx_strand_id
1 'polypeptide(L)'
;MAESSPPPPLPPSPNHMVPPILHTDPPPPPPPPPPPPRSCKICLLSKRPKLRVTSEFDSDTSLFFHKVSCKLLDSFAKFKLSFLNNNKGELSQPQFAFTSKLLSIHYDLEEQNALVKGSFDLGPNLHFKAAHDVKAQHGEVTMVADLGDPGYALEISSPVPTVGVPRATLKIPSW
;
A
#
# COMPACT_ATOMS: atom_id res chain seq x y z
N MET A 1 91.02 57.88 -53.49
CA MET A 1 91.93 57.00 -54.24
C MET A 1 91.40 55.58 -54.14
N ALA A 2 91.39 54.87 -55.28
CA ALA A 2 91.31 53.41 -55.50
C ALA A 2 90.23 52.62 -54.72
N GLU A 3 89.07 52.27 -55.30
CA GLU A 3 88.78 51.27 -56.35
C GLU A 3 88.68 49.82 -55.82
N SER A 4 87.47 49.25 -55.82
CA SER A 4 87.11 48.09 -56.67
C SER A 4 85.75 47.50 -56.28
N SER A 5 84.93 47.24 -57.29
CA SER A 5 83.53 46.79 -57.25
C SER A 5 83.37 45.32 -56.83
N PRO A 6 82.20 44.88 -56.32
CA PRO A 6 82.02 43.56 -55.71
C PRO A 6 81.66 42.47 -56.73
N PRO A 7 81.95 41.18 -56.48
CA PRO A 7 81.44 40.08 -57.29
C PRO A 7 79.99 39.69 -56.88
N PRO A 8 79.19 39.12 -57.80
CA PRO A 8 77.78 38.81 -57.59
C PRO A 8 77.57 37.45 -56.87
N PRO A 9 76.34 37.15 -56.38
CA PRO A 9 76.06 36.00 -55.53
C PRO A 9 75.92 34.70 -56.33
N LEU A 10 76.39 33.60 -55.75
CA LEU A 10 76.12 32.24 -56.23
C LEU A 10 74.68 31.82 -55.87
N PRO A 11 73.92 31.17 -56.77
CA PRO A 11 72.59 30.68 -56.43
C PRO A 11 72.72 29.39 -55.58
N PRO A 12 71.99 29.26 -54.46
CA PRO A 12 71.92 28.00 -53.75
C PRO A 12 71.00 27.02 -54.48
N SER A 13 71.56 25.85 -54.79
CA SER A 13 70.85 24.66 -55.25
C SER A 13 69.81 24.20 -54.23
N PRO A 14 68.65 23.68 -54.67
CA PRO A 14 67.50 23.41 -53.81
C PRO A 14 67.63 22.06 -53.11
N ASN A 15 66.99 21.98 -51.95
CA ASN A 15 66.46 20.79 -51.28
C ASN A 15 67.00 20.61 -49.86
N HIS A 16 66.20 21.02 -48.87
CA HIS A 16 65.92 20.19 -47.71
C HIS A 16 64.51 20.54 -47.22
N MET A 17 63.52 19.72 -47.59
CA MET A 17 62.17 19.77 -47.03
C MET A 17 62.21 19.28 -45.58
N VAL A 18 61.64 20.06 -44.67
CA VAL A 18 61.32 19.67 -43.29
C VAL A 18 59.80 19.54 -43.17
N PRO A 19 59.25 18.36 -42.83
CA PRO A 19 57.85 18.25 -42.43
C PRO A 19 57.64 18.71 -40.97
N PRO A 20 56.56 19.44 -40.63
CA PRO A 20 56.33 19.98 -39.29
C PRO A 20 55.87 18.93 -38.28
N ILE A 21 56.24 19.15 -37.02
CA ILE A 21 55.80 18.40 -35.84
C ILE A 21 54.31 18.64 -35.58
N LEU A 22 53.51 17.58 -35.44
CA LEU A 22 52.09 17.64 -35.05
C LEU A 22 51.98 18.03 -33.57
N HIS A 23 51.33 19.16 -33.30
CA HIS A 23 50.94 19.60 -31.97
C HIS A 23 49.77 18.73 -31.45
N THR A 24 49.93 18.11 -30.28
CA THR A 24 48.88 17.36 -29.57
C THR A 24 48.03 18.31 -28.73
N ASP A 25 46.71 18.34 -28.98
CA ASP A 25 45.73 19.07 -28.16
C ASP A 25 45.54 18.42 -26.77
N PRO A 26 45.22 19.21 -25.72
CA PRO A 26 44.95 18.68 -24.39
C PRO A 26 43.57 17.99 -24.30
N PRO A 27 43.39 17.01 -23.39
CA PRO A 27 42.16 16.25 -23.28
C PRO A 27 40.99 17.08 -22.71
N PRO A 28 39.73 16.74 -23.07
CA PRO A 28 38.55 17.46 -22.63
C PRO A 28 38.27 17.25 -21.12
N PRO A 29 37.62 18.23 -20.46
CA PRO A 29 37.30 18.14 -19.04
C PRO A 29 36.21 17.09 -18.75
N PRO A 30 36.19 16.50 -17.53
CA PRO A 30 35.21 15.49 -17.15
C PRO A 30 33.79 16.08 -17.00
N PRO A 31 32.74 15.26 -17.21
CA PRO A 31 31.36 15.70 -17.09
C PRO A 31 30.98 16.03 -15.64
N PRO A 32 30.04 16.96 -15.42
CA PRO A 32 29.59 17.33 -14.09
C PRO A 32 28.82 16.17 -13.41
N PRO A 33 28.84 16.09 -12.07
CA PRO A 33 28.14 15.05 -11.33
C PRO A 33 26.61 15.18 -11.47
N PRO A 34 25.87 14.07 -11.41
CA PRO A 34 24.41 14.09 -11.50
C PRO A 34 23.79 14.82 -10.30
N PRO A 35 22.68 15.56 -10.51
CA PRO A 35 21.99 16.25 -9.43
C PRO A 35 21.38 15.25 -8.42
N PRO A 36 21.29 15.61 -7.13
CA PRO A 36 20.69 14.75 -6.11
C PRO A 36 19.20 14.51 -6.39
N PRO A 37 18.66 13.32 -6.05
CA PRO A 37 17.25 13.02 -6.25
C PRO A 37 16.39 13.98 -5.43
N ARG A 38 15.49 14.70 -6.11
CA ARG A 38 14.52 15.59 -5.46
C ARG A 38 13.57 14.74 -4.63
N SER A 39 13.64 14.83 -3.31
CA SER A 39 12.68 14.20 -2.40
C SER A 39 11.32 14.91 -2.52
N CYS A 40 10.44 14.39 -3.37
CA CYS A 40 9.05 14.84 -3.42
C CYS A 40 8.33 14.44 -2.12
N LYS A 41 8.23 15.38 -1.18
CA LYS A 41 7.47 15.24 0.08
C LYS A 41 5.95 15.11 -0.13
N ILE A 42 5.45 15.23 -1.37
CA ILE A 42 4.03 15.10 -1.75
C ILE A 42 3.71 13.68 -2.29
N CYS A 43 4.71 12.80 -2.44
CA CYS A 43 4.50 11.45 -2.94
C CYS A 43 3.77 10.49 -1.98
N LEU A 44 3.32 10.93 -0.80
CA LEU A 44 2.50 10.10 0.09
C LEU A 44 1.10 9.81 -0.48
N LEU A 45 0.64 10.54 -1.50
CA LEU A 45 -0.61 10.27 -2.22
C LEU A 45 -0.44 9.41 -3.50
N SER A 46 0.77 8.98 -3.85
CA SER A 46 1.02 8.38 -5.18
C SER A 46 0.65 6.91 -5.31
N LYS A 47 0.39 6.20 -4.20
CA LYS A 47 -0.07 4.80 -4.25
C LYS A 47 -1.58 4.76 -4.35
N ARG A 48 -2.10 4.68 -5.58
CA ARG A 48 -3.53 4.37 -5.80
C ARG A 48 -3.86 3.08 -5.06
N PRO A 49 -4.91 3.06 -4.23
CA PRO A 49 -5.27 1.86 -3.50
C PRO A 49 -5.68 0.76 -4.49
N LYS A 50 -5.34 -0.49 -4.17
CA LYS A 50 -5.61 -1.64 -5.04
C LYS A 50 -7.13 -1.89 -5.08
N LEU A 51 -7.77 -1.41 -6.14
CA LEU A 51 -9.18 -1.63 -6.45
C LEU A 51 -9.35 -2.93 -7.24
N ARG A 52 -10.28 -3.78 -6.81
CA ARG A 52 -10.69 -5.00 -7.49
C ARG A 52 -12.20 -5.00 -7.65
N VAL A 53 -12.65 -5.14 -8.89
CA VAL A 53 -14.06 -5.26 -9.27
C VAL A 53 -14.28 -6.66 -9.83
N THR A 54 -15.31 -7.33 -9.35
CA THR A 54 -15.75 -8.63 -9.87
C THR A 54 -17.25 -8.55 -10.17
N SER A 55 -17.65 -9.11 -11.30
CA SER A 55 -19.04 -9.23 -11.72
C SER A 55 -19.26 -10.67 -12.12
N GLU A 56 -20.24 -11.31 -11.52
CA GLU A 56 -20.59 -12.71 -11.75
C GLU A 56 -22.06 -12.75 -12.21
N PHE A 57 -22.36 -13.54 -13.24
CA PHE A 57 -23.72 -13.73 -13.74
C PHE A 57 -24.20 -15.12 -13.37
N ASP A 58 -25.41 -15.22 -12.82
CA ASP A 58 -26.08 -16.47 -12.51
C ASP A 58 -27.21 -16.71 -13.52
N SER A 59 -27.12 -17.82 -14.27
CA SER A 59 -28.11 -18.17 -15.28
C SER A 59 -29.45 -18.62 -14.71
N ASP A 60 -29.45 -19.21 -13.51
CA ASP A 60 -30.67 -19.78 -12.92
C ASP A 60 -31.58 -18.67 -12.40
N THR A 61 -30.98 -17.62 -11.83
CA THR A 61 -31.70 -16.45 -11.30
C THR A 61 -31.74 -15.28 -12.27
N SER A 62 -30.93 -15.30 -13.35
CA SER A 62 -30.73 -14.17 -14.27
C SER A 62 -30.27 -12.88 -13.56
N LEU A 63 -29.51 -13.02 -12.49
CA LEU A 63 -28.96 -11.90 -11.70
C LEU A 63 -27.45 -11.75 -11.92
N PHE A 64 -27.00 -10.50 -11.86
CA PHE A 64 -25.59 -10.15 -11.79
C PHE A 64 -25.21 -9.82 -10.34
N PHE A 65 -24.22 -10.52 -9.80
CA PHE A 65 -23.58 -10.19 -8.55
C PHE A 65 -22.35 -9.32 -8.78
N HIS A 66 -22.41 -8.09 -8.31
CA HIS A 66 -21.31 -7.14 -8.41
C HIS A 66 -20.62 -6.99 -7.06
N LYS A 67 -19.29 -6.95 -7.08
CA LYS A 67 -18.47 -6.77 -5.89
C LYS A 67 -17.27 -5.90 -6.19
N VAL A 68 -17.19 -4.78 -5.49
CA VAL A 68 -16.10 -3.81 -5.55
C VAL A 68 -15.35 -3.90 -4.23
N SER A 69 -14.02 -4.04 -4.27
CA SER A 69 -13.20 -4.09 -3.07
C SER A 69 -11.93 -3.27 -3.24
N CYS A 70 -11.55 -2.54 -2.20
CA CYS A 70 -10.43 -1.62 -2.22
C CYS A 70 -9.57 -1.81 -0.95
N LYS A 71 -8.27 -2.08 -1.12
CA LYS A 71 -7.34 -2.11 0.01
C LYS A 71 -6.75 -0.71 0.23
N LEU A 72 -6.90 -0.19 1.45
CA LEU A 72 -6.44 1.14 1.87
C LEU A 72 -5.18 1.01 2.73
N LEU A 73 -4.37 2.08 2.76
CA LEU A 73 -3.23 2.23 3.69
C LEU A 73 -2.30 1.02 3.72
N ASP A 74 -1.69 0.66 2.58
CA ASP A 74 -0.83 -0.51 2.43
C ASP A 74 -1.45 -1.83 2.95
N SER A 75 -2.78 -1.98 2.78
CA SER A 75 -3.58 -3.14 3.22
C SER A 75 -3.90 -3.17 4.72
N PHE A 76 -3.76 -2.05 5.44
CA PHE A 76 -4.22 -1.94 6.82
C PHE A 76 -5.74 -2.07 6.96
N ALA A 77 -6.47 -1.58 5.95
CA ALA A 77 -7.92 -1.67 5.91
C ALA A 77 -8.41 -2.09 4.52
N LYS A 78 -9.64 -2.58 4.47
CA LYS A 78 -10.32 -3.01 3.25
C LYS A 78 -11.75 -2.50 3.25
N PHE A 79 -12.12 -1.85 2.16
CA PHE A 79 -13.50 -1.55 1.83
C PHE A 79 -14.05 -2.61 0.87
N LYS A 80 -15.30 -3.03 1.04
CA LYS A 80 -16.04 -3.92 0.15
C LYS A 80 -17.46 -3.37 -0.03
N LEU A 81 -17.90 -3.25 -1.27
CA LEU A 81 -19.28 -3.02 -1.66
C LEU A 81 -19.72 -4.22 -2.49
N SER A 82 -20.87 -4.79 -2.20
CA SER A 82 -21.50 -5.81 -3.04
C SER A 82 -22.98 -5.49 -3.23
N PHE A 83 -23.52 -5.83 -4.39
CA PHE A 83 -24.93 -5.66 -4.71
C PHE A 83 -25.31 -6.61 -5.86
N LEU A 84 -26.58 -6.94 -5.93
CA LEU A 84 -27.18 -7.66 -7.05
C LEU A 84 -27.81 -6.67 -8.02
N ASN A 85 -27.86 -7.06 -9.29
CA ASN A 85 -28.50 -6.31 -10.36
C ASN A 85 -29.28 -7.28 -11.25
N ASN A 86 -30.53 -6.96 -11.57
CA ASN A 86 -31.33 -7.77 -12.50
C ASN A 86 -31.20 -7.28 -13.96
N ASN A 87 -31.85 -7.98 -14.89
CA ASN A 87 -31.85 -7.63 -16.31
C ASN A 87 -32.53 -6.28 -16.64
N LYS A 88 -33.20 -5.65 -15.67
CA LYS A 88 -33.81 -4.32 -15.80
C LYS A 88 -32.94 -3.20 -15.24
N GLY A 89 -31.79 -3.52 -14.65
CA GLY A 89 -30.93 -2.53 -13.99
C GLY A 89 -31.33 -2.22 -12.54
N GLU A 90 -32.27 -2.96 -11.96
CA GLU A 90 -32.69 -2.76 -10.58
C GLU A 90 -31.70 -3.42 -9.61
N LEU A 91 -31.30 -2.66 -8.59
CA LEU A 91 -30.32 -3.10 -7.61
C LEU A 91 -31.00 -3.72 -6.38
N SER A 92 -30.45 -4.81 -5.87
CA SER A 92 -30.91 -5.47 -4.64
C SER A 92 -29.74 -5.90 -3.75
N GLN A 93 -30.02 -6.15 -2.47
CA GLN A 93 -29.03 -6.59 -1.47
C GLN A 93 -27.72 -5.80 -1.44
N PRO A 94 -27.73 -4.44 -1.44
CA PRO A 94 -26.50 -3.70 -1.35
C PRO A 94 -25.90 -3.80 0.07
N GLN A 95 -24.68 -4.32 0.12
CA GLN A 95 -23.92 -4.59 1.33
C GLN A 95 -22.60 -3.83 1.31
N PHE A 96 -22.29 -3.22 2.43
CA PHE A 96 -21.08 -2.43 2.64
C PHE A 96 -20.27 -3.07 3.77
N ALA A 97 -18.96 -3.24 3.57
CA ALA A 97 -18.09 -3.70 4.64
C ALA A 97 -16.80 -2.88 4.67
N PHE A 98 -16.45 -2.44 5.87
CA PHE A 98 -15.15 -1.90 6.19
C PHE A 98 -14.48 -2.88 7.16
N THR A 99 -13.28 -3.34 6.84
CA THR A 99 -12.54 -4.29 7.69
C THR A 99 -11.13 -3.79 7.89
N SER A 100 -10.75 -3.62 9.15
CA SER A 100 -9.39 -3.34 9.60
C SER A 100 -9.02 -4.32 10.72
N LYS A 101 -7.80 -4.23 11.23
CA LYS A 101 -7.37 -5.03 12.40
C LYS A 101 -8.18 -4.72 13.65
N LEU A 102 -8.51 -3.45 13.87
CA LEU A 102 -9.10 -2.98 15.13
C LEU A 102 -10.63 -2.86 15.06
N LEU A 103 -11.16 -2.62 13.87
CA LEU A 103 -12.56 -2.32 13.64
C LEU A 103 -13.04 -2.98 12.34
N SER A 104 -14.16 -3.70 12.41
CA SER A 104 -14.89 -4.18 11.24
C SER A 104 -16.34 -3.73 11.35
N ILE A 105 -16.88 -3.18 10.26
CA ILE A 105 -18.26 -2.75 10.15
C ILE A 105 -18.84 -3.46 8.94
N HIS A 106 -19.97 -4.13 9.11
CA HIS A 106 -20.74 -4.75 8.05
C HIS A 106 -22.13 -4.15 8.07
N TYR A 107 -22.49 -3.43 7.02
CA TYR A 107 -23.79 -2.81 6.88
C TYR A 107 -24.56 -3.48 5.75
N ASP A 108 -25.76 -3.94 6.08
CA ASP A 108 -26.73 -4.44 5.12
C ASP A 108 -27.85 -3.39 5.00
N LEU A 109 -27.97 -2.80 3.81
CA LEU A 109 -28.95 -1.74 3.57
C LEU A 109 -30.37 -2.29 3.56
N GLU A 110 -30.56 -3.53 3.08
CA GLU A 110 -31.88 -4.15 2.96
C GLU A 110 -32.44 -4.48 4.35
N GLU A 111 -31.58 -4.96 5.24
CA GLU A 111 -31.93 -5.15 6.64
C GLU A 111 -31.93 -3.84 7.44
N GLN A 112 -31.36 -2.76 6.91
CA GLN A 112 -31.07 -1.51 7.62
C GLN A 112 -30.30 -1.77 8.93
N ASN A 113 -29.38 -2.72 8.90
CA ASN A 113 -28.64 -3.17 10.07
C ASN A 113 -27.13 -3.01 9.87
N ALA A 114 -26.43 -2.71 10.96
CA ALA A 114 -24.97 -2.69 11.01
C ALA A 114 -24.48 -3.64 12.10
N LEU A 115 -23.56 -4.54 11.74
CA LEU A 115 -22.76 -5.30 12.68
C LEU A 115 -21.40 -4.63 12.84
N VAL A 116 -21.14 -4.08 14.02
CA VAL A 116 -19.89 -3.41 14.39
C VAL A 116 -19.07 -4.34 15.27
N LYS A 117 -17.81 -4.57 14.91
CA LYS A 117 -16.87 -5.42 15.65
C LYS A 117 -15.60 -4.64 15.96
N GLY A 118 -15.22 -4.58 17.22
CA GLY A 118 -13.94 -4.05 17.69
C GLY A 118 -13.03 -5.16 18.21
N SER A 119 -11.73 -5.05 18.00
CA SER A 119 -10.73 -5.93 18.61
C SER A 119 -9.47 -5.13 18.90
N PHE A 120 -8.90 -5.26 20.09
CA PHE A 120 -7.61 -4.66 20.40
C PHE A 120 -6.85 -5.49 21.42
N ASP A 121 -5.53 -5.47 21.29
CA ASP A 121 -4.62 -6.21 22.16
C ASP A 121 -4.00 -5.21 23.14
N LEU A 122 -4.20 -5.45 24.43
CA LEU A 122 -3.66 -4.62 25.53
C LEU A 122 -2.26 -5.10 25.97
N GLY A 123 -1.73 -6.12 25.31
CA GLY A 123 -0.44 -6.74 25.59
C GLY A 123 -0.31 -8.07 24.84
N PRO A 124 0.79 -8.82 25.04
CA PRO A 124 0.98 -10.11 24.37
C PRO A 124 -0.07 -11.15 24.77
N ASN A 125 -0.64 -11.03 25.97
CA ASN A 125 -1.50 -12.04 26.57
C ASN A 125 -2.93 -11.54 26.84
N LEU A 126 -3.27 -10.28 26.52
CA LEU A 126 -4.57 -9.71 26.87
C LEU A 126 -5.26 -9.17 25.63
N HIS A 127 -6.36 -9.83 25.23
CA HIS A 127 -7.12 -9.52 24.05
C HIS A 127 -8.53 -9.07 24.42
N PHE A 128 -8.98 -7.97 23.84
CA PHE A 128 -10.33 -7.46 24.00
C PHE A 128 -11.06 -7.52 22.66
N LYS A 129 -12.33 -7.95 22.69
CA LYS A 129 -13.22 -8.02 21.54
C LYS A 129 -14.59 -7.48 21.93
N ALA A 130 -15.22 -6.77 21.02
CA ALA A 130 -16.60 -6.33 21.15
C ALA A 130 -17.31 -6.56 19.82
N ALA A 131 -18.55 -7.01 19.87
CA ALA A 131 -19.44 -7.08 18.72
C ALA A 131 -20.80 -6.49 19.09
N HIS A 132 -21.38 -5.70 18.21
CA HIS A 132 -22.67 -5.06 18.43
C HIS A 132 -23.49 -5.06 17.14
N ASP A 133 -24.69 -5.62 17.23
CA ASP A 133 -25.73 -5.54 16.22
C ASP A 133 -26.61 -4.32 16.53
N VAL A 134 -26.53 -3.31 15.66
CA VAL A 134 -27.13 -1.99 15.88
C VAL A 134 -28.66 -2.06 15.86
N LYS A 135 -29.23 -2.84 14.94
CA LYS A 135 -30.70 -2.95 14.81
C LYS A 135 -31.29 -3.77 15.94
N ALA A 136 -30.65 -4.87 16.31
CA ALA A 136 -31.10 -5.70 17.42
C ALA A 136 -30.81 -5.05 18.78
N GLN A 137 -29.96 -4.00 18.82
CA GLN A 137 -29.46 -3.37 20.05
C GLN A 137 -28.79 -4.36 21.01
N HIS A 138 -28.25 -5.45 20.47
CA HIS A 138 -27.61 -6.52 21.23
C HIS A 138 -26.17 -6.71 20.78
N GLY A 139 -25.32 -7.10 21.71
CA GLY A 139 -23.91 -7.32 21.47
C GLY A 139 -23.27 -8.19 22.54
N GLU A 140 -21.98 -8.41 22.41
CA GLU A 140 -21.15 -9.07 23.40
C GLU A 140 -19.80 -8.38 23.48
N VAL A 141 -19.30 -8.23 24.68
CA VAL A 141 -17.93 -7.81 24.98
C VAL A 141 -17.21 -8.99 25.61
N THR A 142 -16.00 -9.27 25.14
CA THR A 142 -15.18 -10.39 25.58
C THR A 142 -13.75 -9.93 25.83
N MET A 143 -13.19 -10.36 26.95
CA MET A 143 -11.79 -10.19 27.30
C MET A 143 -11.16 -11.56 27.51
N VAL A 144 -10.00 -11.80 26.91
CA VAL A 144 -9.26 -13.07 27.01
C VAL A 144 -7.86 -12.77 27.53
N ALA A 145 -7.51 -13.37 28.66
CA ALA A 145 -6.16 -13.38 29.20
C ALA A 145 -5.52 -14.76 28.96
N ASP A 146 -4.41 -14.81 28.23
CA ASP A 146 -3.56 -15.99 28.08
C ASP A 146 -2.63 -16.08 29.32
N LEU A 147 -2.66 -17.23 30.01
CA LEU A 147 -1.87 -17.46 31.22
C LEU A 147 -0.48 -18.06 30.89
N GLY A 148 -0.17 -18.28 29.62
CA GLY A 148 1.09 -18.88 29.17
C GLY A 148 1.06 -20.42 29.20
N ASP A 149 2.23 -21.03 28.99
CA ASP A 149 2.39 -22.48 28.94
C ASP A 149 1.89 -23.14 30.23
N PRO A 150 1.11 -24.23 30.17
CA PRO A 150 0.82 -25.09 29.01
C PRO A 150 -0.35 -24.65 28.09
N GLY A 151 -0.75 -23.38 28.06
CA GLY A 151 -1.80 -22.86 27.18
C GLY A 151 -3.14 -22.63 27.88
N TYR A 152 -3.11 -22.26 29.16
CA TYR A 152 -4.32 -21.87 29.89
C TYR A 152 -4.80 -20.49 29.45
N ALA A 153 -6.11 -20.28 29.38
CA ALA A 153 -6.67 -18.95 29.13
C ALA A 153 -7.90 -18.65 30.01
N LEU A 154 -8.02 -17.44 30.52
CA LEU A 154 -9.21 -16.94 31.21
C LEU A 154 -9.98 -16.02 30.27
N GLU A 155 -11.22 -16.37 29.96
CA GLU A 155 -12.14 -15.57 29.16
C GLU A 155 -13.25 -15.02 30.05
N ILE A 156 -13.51 -13.72 29.93
CA ILE A 156 -14.65 -13.04 30.55
C ILE A 156 -15.50 -12.46 29.42
N SER A 157 -16.77 -12.82 29.32
CA SER A 157 -17.69 -12.24 28.35
C SER A 157 -18.97 -11.71 29.00
N SER A 158 -19.57 -10.68 28.39
CA SER A 158 -20.79 -10.07 28.87
C SER A 158 -21.64 -9.57 27.70
N PRO A 159 -22.96 -9.81 27.69
CA PRO A 159 -23.83 -9.23 26.68
C PRO A 159 -23.94 -7.71 26.87
N VAL A 160 -24.29 -7.02 25.79
CA VAL A 160 -24.60 -5.58 25.78
C VAL A 160 -25.98 -5.40 25.15
N PRO A 161 -26.99 -4.85 25.85
CA PRO A 161 -26.94 -4.38 27.24
C PRO A 161 -26.68 -5.54 28.21
N THR A 162 -26.08 -5.20 29.35
CA THR A 162 -25.71 -6.19 30.37
C THR A 162 -26.96 -6.83 30.97
N VAL A 163 -26.99 -8.15 30.96
CA VAL A 163 -28.02 -8.96 31.61
C VAL A 163 -27.32 -9.88 32.61
N GLY A 164 -27.50 -9.60 33.89
CA GLY A 164 -26.90 -10.38 34.98
C GLY A 164 -25.38 -10.19 35.11
N VAL A 165 -24.69 -11.24 35.56
CA VAL A 165 -23.24 -11.24 35.77
C VAL A 165 -22.49 -11.71 34.51
N PRO A 166 -21.26 -11.23 34.27
CA PRO A 166 -20.41 -11.71 33.18
C PRO A 166 -20.14 -13.22 33.29
N ARG A 167 -20.05 -13.89 32.13
CA ARG A 167 -19.61 -15.28 32.03
C ARG A 167 -18.09 -15.32 32.14
N ALA A 168 -17.56 -16.11 33.07
CA ALA A 168 -16.14 -16.42 33.16
C ALA A 168 -15.89 -17.86 32.72
N THR A 169 -14.84 -18.11 31.94
CA THR A 169 -14.48 -19.43 31.42
C THR A 169 -12.97 -19.61 31.50
N LEU A 170 -12.53 -20.64 32.23
CA LEU A 170 -11.14 -21.08 32.23
C LEU A 170 -10.97 -22.16 31.15
N LYS A 171 -10.19 -21.86 30.12
CA LYS A 171 -9.76 -22.82 29.09
C LYS A 171 -8.53 -23.55 29.60
N ILE A 172 -8.62 -24.87 29.55
CA ILE A 172 -7.56 -25.80 29.95
C ILE A 172 -7.03 -26.42 28.66
N PRO A 173 -5.70 -26.55 28.50
CA PRO A 173 -5.13 -27.19 27.32
C PRO A 173 -5.60 -28.64 27.19
N SER A 174 -5.83 -29.07 25.95
CA SER A 174 -6.07 -30.48 25.61
C SER A 174 -4.74 -31.22 25.54
N TRP A 175 -4.66 -32.36 26.23
CA TRP A 175 -3.50 -33.27 26.27
C TRP A 175 -3.46 -34.20 25.06
#